data_AF-A0A961CAP7-F1
#
_entry.id   AF-A0A961CAP7-F1
#
_cell.length_a   1.000
_cell.length_b   1.000
_cell.length_c   1.000
_cell.angle_alpha   90.00
_cell.angle_beta   90.00
_cell.angle_gamma   90.00
#
_symmetry.space_group_name_H-M   'P 1'
#
loop_
_entity.id
_entity.type
_entity.pdbx_description
1 polymer ?
#
loop_
_entity_poly.entity_id
_entity_poly.type
_entity_poly.pdbx_seq_one_letter_code
_entity_poly.pdbx_strand_id
1 'polypeptide(L)'
;MTSFIVLAIIVVIALAVVALIGGARRKDGLSATGALSTETLKRDRAARKAARAESGADAPTGKDLERSVTAGRNAPAVAPVATSAPVAWTAPDVEAFGVTRRQFINRSIVGLFALGISAFGVAIIGYLWPTGSSGFGSKIKMGKVTDLLADIRANNGFLYKPEARAWVTAYPAAALPKAETVYSPPELTGMEAGLVALYQKCPHLGCRVPSCASSQWFECPCHGSQFNQVG
;
A
#
# COMPACT_ATOMS: atom_id res chain seq x y z
N MET A 1 12.92 19.60 2.60
CA MET A 1 12.77 18.13 2.42
C MET A 1 13.71 17.48 3.41
N THR A 2 13.19 16.90 4.50
CA THR A 2 14.01 16.42 5.63
C THR A 2 14.84 15.21 5.20
N SER A 3 16.07 15.08 5.73
CA SER A 3 17.02 13.99 5.37
C SER A 3 16.43 12.59 5.53
N PHE A 4 15.44 12.43 6.41
CA PHE A 4 14.64 11.20 6.57
C PHE A 4 13.88 10.77 5.31
N ILE A 5 13.29 11.73 4.59
CA ILE A 5 12.53 11.45 3.36
C ILE A 5 13.47 10.96 2.27
N VAL A 6 14.67 11.54 2.16
CA VAL A 6 15.69 11.12 1.20
C VAL A 6 16.16 9.70 1.49
N LEU A 7 16.41 9.37 2.76
CA LEU A 7 16.82 8.03 3.19
C LEU A 7 15.74 6.98 2.92
N ALA A 8 14.47 7.30 3.19
CA ALA A 8 13.34 6.42 2.91
C ALA A 8 13.22 6.12 1.39
N ILE A 9 13.39 7.13 0.54
CA ILE A 9 13.34 6.96 -0.92
C ILE A 9 14.48 6.05 -1.40
N ILE A 10 15.70 6.23 -0.89
CA ILE A 10 16.86 5.40 -1.26
C ILE A 10 16.62 3.93 -0.88
N VAL A 11 16.07 3.67 0.31
CA VAL A 11 15.77 2.31 0.77
C VAL A 11 14.71 1.64 -0.11
N VAL A 12 13.65 2.37 -0.49
CA VAL A 12 12.60 1.83 -1.38
C VAL A 12 13.16 1.49 -2.76
N ILE A 13 14.01 2.36 -3.31
CA ILE A 13 14.67 2.11 -4.61
C ILE A 13 15.59 0.89 -4.51
N ALA A 14 16.38 0.77 -3.44
CA ALA A 14 17.27 -0.38 -3.23
C ALA A 14 16.49 -1.70 -3.12
N LEU A 15 15.37 -1.72 -2.38
CA LEU A 15 14.51 -2.90 -2.26
C LEU A 15 13.86 -3.28 -3.60
N ALA A 16 13.43 -2.30 -4.40
CA ALA A 16 12.89 -2.54 -5.74
C ALA A 16 13.94 -3.17 -6.67
N VAL A 17 15.18 -2.68 -6.63
CA VAL A 17 16.30 -3.25 -7.41
C VAL A 17 16.61 -4.67 -6.96
N VAL A 18 16.65 -4.95 -5.66
CA VAL A 18 16.87 -6.29 -5.11
C VAL A 18 15.75 -7.26 -5.53
N ALA A 19 14.49 -6.83 -5.48
CA ALA A 19 13.35 -7.64 -5.92
C ALA A 19 13.41 -7.96 -7.42
N LEU A 20 13.80 -6.99 -8.26
CA LEU A 20 13.97 -7.19 -9.71
C LEU A 20 15.11 -8.18 -10.02
N ILE A 21 16.25 -8.05 -9.33
CA ILE A 21 17.38 -8.96 -9.50
C ILE A 21 17.03 -10.37 -8.98
N GLY A 22 16.30 -10.46 -7.85
CA GLY A 22 15.84 -11.71 -7.27
C GLY A 22 14.84 -12.45 -8.15
N GLY A 23 13.88 -11.73 -8.74
CA GLY A 23 12.91 -12.27 -9.69
C GLY A 23 13.55 -12.70 -11.01
N ALA A 24 14.48 -11.92 -11.55
CA ALA A 24 15.18 -12.24 -12.80
C ALA A 24 16.10 -13.47 -12.68
N ARG A 25 16.51 -13.84 -11.45
CA ARG A 25 17.40 -15.00 -11.18
C ARG A 25 16.64 -16.28 -10.77
N ARG A 26 15.34 -16.21 -10.50
CA ARG A 26 14.55 -17.40 -10.17
C ARG A 26 14.31 -18.23 -11.42
N LYS A 27 15.04 -19.34 -11.54
CA LYS A 27 14.75 -20.42 -12.48
C LYS A 27 13.53 -21.21 -11.96
N ASP A 28 12.34 -20.61 -12.03
CA ASP A 28 11.08 -21.26 -11.65
C ASP A 28 10.69 -22.41 -12.61
N GLY A 29 11.45 -22.63 -13.69
CA GLY A 29 11.29 -23.77 -14.59
C GLY A 29 11.76 -25.12 -14.04
N LEU A 30 12.41 -25.18 -12.88
CA LEU A 30 12.91 -26.43 -12.29
C LEU A 30 11.96 -27.05 -11.25
N SER A 31 10.98 -26.29 -10.76
CA SER A 31 9.99 -26.77 -9.77
C SER A 31 8.64 -27.11 -10.40
N ALA A 32 8.46 -26.83 -11.70
CA ALA A 32 7.25 -27.12 -12.47
C ALA A 32 7.26 -28.52 -13.13
N THR A 33 8.22 -29.38 -12.80
CA THR A 33 8.19 -30.81 -13.17
C THR A 33 7.66 -31.60 -11.97
N GLY A 34 6.33 -31.77 -11.97
CA GLY A 34 5.55 -32.28 -10.85
C GLY A 34 5.84 -33.73 -10.47
N ALA A 35 5.92 -33.97 -9.16
CA ALA A 35 5.70 -35.30 -8.60
C ALA A 35 4.20 -35.60 -8.66
N LEU A 36 3.79 -36.46 -9.58
CA LEU A 36 2.41 -36.96 -9.63
C LEU A 36 2.13 -37.76 -8.35
N SER A 37 0.96 -37.53 -7.74
CA SER A 37 0.55 -38.32 -6.58
C SER A 37 0.45 -39.81 -6.96
N THR A 38 0.76 -40.69 -6.01
CA THR A 38 0.68 -42.15 -6.22
C THR A 38 -0.70 -42.60 -6.69
N GLU A 39 -1.76 -41.92 -6.27
CA GLU A 39 -3.13 -42.14 -6.74
C GLU A 39 -3.32 -41.75 -8.20
N THR A 40 -2.74 -40.62 -8.65
CA THR A 40 -2.78 -40.21 -10.06
C THR A 40 -2.05 -41.22 -10.94
N LEU A 41 -0.88 -41.70 -10.51
CA LEU A 41 -0.12 -42.74 -11.22
C LEU A 41 -0.88 -44.07 -11.29
N LYS A 42 -1.56 -44.44 -10.21
CA LYS A 42 -2.36 -45.68 -10.15
C LYS A 42 -3.57 -45.61 -11.08
N ARG A 43 -4.26 -44.47 -11.13
CA ARG A 43 -5.40 -44.24 -12.05
C ARG A 43 -4.95 -44.22 -13.51
N ASP A 44 -3.84 -43.54 -13.83
CA ASP A 44 -3.30 -43.52 -15.21
C ASP A 44 -2.90 -44.93 -15.67
N ARG A 45 -2.24 -45.70 -14.80
CA ARG A 45 -1.87 -47.09 -15.10
C ARG A 45 -3.09 -47.99 -15.31
N ALA A 46 -4.14 -47.81 -14.51
CA ALA A 46 -5.40 -48.54 -14.67
C ALA A 46 -6.10 -48.18 -15.98
N ALA A 47 -6.17 -46.88 -16.32
CA ALA A 47 -6.74 -46.40 -17.57
C ALA A 47 -5.98 -46.92 -18.80
N ARG A 48 -4.64 -46.87 -18.78
CA ARG A 48 -3.82 -47.46 -19.86
C ARG A 48 -4.01 -48.97 -20.00
N LYS A 49 -4.15 -49.68 -18.88
CA LYS A 49 -4.42 -51.13 -18.89
C LYS A 49 -5.78 -51.45 -19.51
N ALA A 50 -6.81 -50.68 -19.17
CA ALA A 50 -8.14 -50.81 -19.76
C ALA A 50 -8.14 -50.49 -21.26
N ALA A 51 -7.53 -49.36 -21.67
CA ALA A 51 -7.41 -48.99 -23.07
C ALA A 51 -6.64 -50.02 -23.92
N ARG A 52 -5.59 -50.64 -23.34
CA ARG A 52 -4.84 -51.72 -24.01
C ARG A 52 -5.60 -53.04 -24.09
N ALA A 53 -6.54 -53.28 -23.17
CA ALA A 53 -7.44 -54.43 -23.24
C ALA A 53 -8.53 -54.23 -24.32
N GLU A 54 -8.98 -52.99 -24.54
CA GLU A 54 -9.99 -52.64 -25.55
C GLU A 54 -9.42 -52.54 -26.98
N SER A 55 -8.17 -52.11 -27.16
CA SER A 55 -7.58 -51.82 -28.48
C SER A 55 -6.94 -53.00 -29.20
N GLY A 56 -6.83 -54.17 -28.55
CA GLY A 56 -6.03 -55.29 -29.08
C GLY A 56 -4.52 -54.99 -29.02
N ALA A 57 -3.70 -56.02 -28.88
CA ALA A 57 -2.31 -55.90 -28.37
C ALA A 57 -1.28 -55.21 -29.30
N ASP A 58 -1.67 -54.58 -30.41
CA ASP A 58 -0.77 -54.22 -31.52
C ASP A 58 -0.49 -52.71 -31.69
N ALA A 59 -0.86 -51.88 -30.71
CA ALA A 59 -0.46 -50.47 -30.72
C ALA A 59 1.03 -50.34 -30.35
N PRO A 60 1.87 -49.65 -31.15
CA PRO A 60 3.30 -49.51 -30.88
C PRO A 60 3.53 -48.81 -29.54
N THR A 61 4.43 -49.36 -28.73
CA THR A 61 4.71 -48.82 -27.41
C THR A 61 5.49 -47.50 -27.53
N GLY A 62 5.42 -46.63 -26.52
CA GLY A 62 6.20 -45.38 -26.50
C GLY A 62 7.71 -45.60 -26.72
N LYS A 63 8.25 -46.75 -26.26
CA LYS A 63 9.63 -47.17 -26.53
C LYS A 63 9.90 -47.47 -28.01
N ASP A 64 8.93 -48.02 -28.73
CA ASP A 64 9.08 -48.32 -30.15
C ASP A 64 9.07 -47.04 -30.97
N LEU A 65 8.26 -46.05 -30.56
CA LEU A 65 8.24 -44.71 -31.14
C LEU A 65 9.53 -43.94 -30.86
N GLU A 66 10.06 -44.00 -29.63
CA GLU A 66 11.35 -43.38 -29.32
C GLU A 66 12.50 -44.04 -30.10
N ARG A 67 12.45 -45.36 -30.28
CA ARG A 67 13.43 -46.10 -31.08
C ARG A 67 13.35 -45.71 -32.56
N SER A 68 12.14 -45.54 -33.13
CA SER A 68 11.97 -45.13 -34.52
C SER A 68 12.43 -43.68 -34.76
N VAL A 69 12.17 -42.76 -33.82
CA VAL A 69 12.64 -41.38 -33.89
C VAL A 69 14.16 -41.29 -33.81
N THR A 70 14.78 -42.10 -32.94
CA THR A 70 16.24 -42.16 -32.81
C THR A 70 16.88 -42.73 -34.08
N ALA A 71 16.28 -43.78 -34.66
CA ALA A 71 16.72 -44.32 -35.95
C ALA A 71 16.60 -43.28 -37.08
N GLY A 72 15.53 -42.47 -37.09
CA GLY A 72 15.34 -41.40 -38.07
C GLY A 72 16.34 -40.25 -37.95
N ARG A 73 16.82 -39.92 -36.74
CA ARG A 73 17.87 -38.88 -36.54
C ARG A 73 19.24 -39.28 -37.09
N ASN A 74 19.54 -40.57 -37.14
CA ASN A 74 20.83 -41.09 -37.60
C ASN A 74 20.79 -41.51 -39.09
N ALA A 75 19.72 -41.18 -39.81
CA ALA A 75 19.64 -41.44 -41.25
C ALA A 75 20.76 -40.65 -41.97
N PRO A 76 21.55 -41.27 -42.86
CA PRO A 76 22.76 -40.68 -43.44
C PRO A 76 22.49 -39.60 -44.52
N ALA A 77 21.28 -39.04 -44.57
CA ALA A 77 20.82 -38.16 -45.64
C ALA A 77 20.99 -36.66 -45.33
N VAL A 78 22.01 -36.28 -44.55
CA VAL A 78 22.37 -34.86 -44.39
C VAL A 78 23.59 -34.58 -45.25
N ALA A 79 23.39 -33.84 -46.34
CA ALA A 79 24.48 -33.39 -47.19
C ALA A 79 25.50 -32.59 -46.35
N PRO A 80 26.82 -32.88 -46.44
CA PRO A 80 27.82 -32.11 -45.73
C PRO A 80 27.80 -30.67 -46.23
N VAL A 81 27.53 -29.73 -45.33
CA VAL A 81 27.63 -28.29 -45.61
C VAL A 81 29.08 -27.98 -45.92
N ALA A 82 29.34 -27.41 -47.10
CA ALA A 82 30.68 -26.96 -47.49
C ALA A 82 31.20 -25.95 -46.46
N THR A 83 32.36 -26.25 -45.86
CA THR A 83 33.02 -25.40 -44.90
C THR A 83 33.61 -24.17 -45.60
N SER A 84 32.89 -23.05 -45.60
CA SER A 84 33.48 -21.75 -45.93
C SER A 84 34.33 -21.25 -44.77
N ALA A 85 35.48 -20.65 -45.05
CA ALA A 85 36.31 -20.02 -44.02
C ALA A 85 35.48 -18.99 -43.21
N PRO A 86 35.59 -18.97 -41.88
CA PRO A 86 34.86 -18.01 -41.07
C PRO A 86 35.31 -16.60 -41.44
N VAL A 87 34.35 -15.77 -41.87
CA VAL A 87 34.60 -14.36 -42.15
C VAL A 87 35.03 -13.70 -40.84
N ALA A 88 36.13 -12.94 -40.88
CA ALA A 88 36.60 -12.20 -39.72
C ALA A 88 35.49 -11.25 -39.24
N TRP A 89 35.07 -11.41 -37.98
CA TRP A 89 34.05 -10.55 -37.39
C TRP A 89 34.58 -9.11 -37.32
N THR A 90 33.92 -8.22 -38.04
CA THR A 90 34.11 -6.78 -37.88
C THR A 90 33.02 -6.26 -36.95
N ALA A 91 33.41 -5.51 -35.92
CA ALA A 91 32.47 -4.84 -35.04
C ALA A 91 31.63 -3.87 -35.89
N PRO A 92 30.30 -4.00 -35.93
CA PRO A 92 29.49 -3.10 -36.72
C PRO A 92 29.46 -1.70 -36.06
N ASP A 93 29.30 -0.66 -36.88
CA ASP A 93 29.44 0.74 -36.48
C ASP A 93 28.57 1.13 -35.27
N VAL A 94 29.13 1.90 -34.33
CA VAL A 94 28.50 2.27 -33.06
C VAL A 94 27.29 3.20 -33.25
N GLU A 95 27.29 4.03 -34.29
CA GLU A 95 26.15 4.88 -34.68
C GLU A 95 24.97 4.04 -35.20
N ALA A 96 25.24 2.92 -35.89
CA ALA A 96 24.21 2.00 -36.37
C ALA A 96 23.53 1.19 -35.24
N PHE A 97 24.12 1.16 -34.04
CA PHE A 97 23.62 0.45 -32.86
C PHE A 97 23.00 1.32 -31.77
N GLY A 98 22.88 2.65 -31.97
CA GLY A 98 22.48 3.59 -30.92
C GLY A 98 21.31 3.13 -30.04
N VAL A 99 20.24 2.61 -30.65
CA VAL A 99 19.18 1.85 -29.96
C VAL A 99 18.73 0.68 -30.84
N THR A 100 19.01 -0.56 -30.42
CA THR A 100 18.46 -1.73 -31.11
C THR A 100 16.93 -1.78 -30.98
N ARG A 101 16.23 -2.33 -31.98
CA ARG A 101 14.75 -2.51 -31.94
C ARG A 101 14.28 -3.17 -30.64
N ARG A 102 15.03 -4.15 -30.14
CA ARG A 102 14.73 -4.86 -28.89
C ARG A 102 14.91 -3.97 -27.66
N GLN A 103 15.96 -3.14 -27.62
CA GLN A 103 16.15 -2.17 -26.54
C GLN A 103 15.06 -1.11 -26.53
N PHE A 104 14.65 -0.61 -27.71
CA PHE A 104 13.51 0.32 -27.82
C PHE A 104 12.24 -0.31 -27.23
N ILE A 105 11.83 -1.49 -27.73
CA ILE A 105 10.61 -2.16 -27.26
C ILE A 105 10.66 -2.46 -25.77
N ASN A 106 11.77 -3.01 -25.25
CA ASN A 106 11.88 -3.34 -23.83
C ASN A 106 11.84 -2.09 -22.94
N ARG A 107 12.51 -1.00 -23.34
CA ARG A 107 12.48 0.27 -22.60
C ARG A 107 11.10 0.92 -22.65
N SER A 108 10.42 0.87 -23.80
CA SER A 108 9.06 1.39 -23.95
C SER A 108 8.07 0.61 -23.11
N ILE A 109 8.15 -0.72 -23.07
CA ILE A 109 7.29 -1.57 -22.22
C ILE A 109 7.53 -1.22 -20.75
N VAL A 110 8.78 -1.27 -20.29
CA VAL A 110 9.11 -0.96 -18.89
C VAL A 110 8.69 0.47 -18.53
N GLY A 111 8.95 1.44 -19.40
CA GLY A 111 8.58 2.84 -19.21
C GLY A 111 7.07 3.03 -19.10
N LEU A 112 6.28 2.40 -19.97
CA LEU A 112 4.82 2.50 -19.93
C LEU A 112 4.24 1.84 -18.68
N PHE A 113 4.73 0.66 -18.31
CA PHE A 113 4.30 -0.01 -17.08
C PHE A 113 4.68 0.79 -15.84
N ALA A 114 5.91 1.31 -15.78
CA ALA A 114 6.35 2.15 -14.67
C ALA A 114 5.47 3.41 -14.53
N LEU A 115 5.23 4.12 -15.63
CA LEU A 115 4.36 5.30 -15.63
C LEU A 115 2.94 4.96 -15.18
N GLY A 116 2.36 3.87 -15.72
CA GLY A 116 1.01 3.44 -15.37
C GLY A 116 0.86 3.05 -13.90
N ILE A 117 1.80 2.26 -13.37
CA ILE A 117 1.80 1.85 -11.96
C ILE A 117 2.02 3.06 -11.04
N SER A 118 2.93 3.96 -11.39
CA SER A 118 3.17 5.18 -10.61
C SER A 118 1.94 6.08 -10.58
N ALA A 119 1.29 6.32 -11.73
CA ALA A 119 0.07 7.13 -11.80
C ALA A 119 -1.06 6.52 -10.95
N PHE A 120 -1.24 5.20 -11.02
CA PHE A 120 -2.21 4.50 -10.17
C PHE A 120 -1.86 4.58 -8.67
N GLY A 121 -0.59 4.42 -8.32
CA GLY A 121 -0.12 4.56 -6.94
C GLY A 121 -0.38 5.96 -6.36
N VAL A 122 -0.12 7.01 -7.16
CA VAL A 122 -0.43 8.39 -6.78
C VAL A 122 -1.94 8.59 -6.62
N ALA A 123 -2.76 8.00 -7.48
CA ALA A 123 -4.22 8.06 -7.35
C ALA A 123 -4.72 7.38 -6.07
N ILE A 124 -4.16 6.23 -5.69
CA ILE A 124 -4.48 5.58 -4.41
C ILE A 124 -4.10 6.48 -3.23
N ILE A 125 -2.91 7.06 -3.25
CA ILE A 125 -2.48 7.99 -2.19
C ILE A 125 -3.43 9.18 -2.12
N GLY A 126 -3.79 9.77 -3.25
CA GLY A 126 -4.76 10.87 -3.32
C GLY A 126 -6.14 10.49 -2.79
N TYR A 127 -6.60 9.26 -3.04
CA TYR A 127 -7.85 8.73 -2.50
C TYR A 127 -7.79 8.52 -0.97
N LEU A 128 -6.65 8.04 -0.46
CA LEU A 128 -6.43 7.88 1.00
C LEU A 128 -6.16 9.22 1.69
N TRP A 129 -5.78 10.25 0.95
CA TRP A 129 -5.48 11.55 1.52
C TRP A 129 -6.78 12.18 2.04
N PRO A 130 -6.81 12.67 3.29
CA PRO A 130 -7.99 13.29 3.84
C PRO A 130 -8.34 14.53 3.02
N THR A 131 -9.44 14.46 2.27
CA THR A 131 -10.05 15.63 1.67
C THR A 131 -10.86 16.33 2.76
N GLY A 132 -10.78 17.66 2.83
CA GLY A 132 -11.46 18.46 3.85
C GLY A 132 -12.97 18.26 3.72
N SER A 133 -13.50 17.31 4.49
CA SER A 133 -14.92 16.98 4.51
C SER A 133 -15.65 17.90 5.48
N SER A 134 -16.90 18.20 5.15
CA SER A 134 -17.81 18.92 6.05
C SER A 134 -17.89 18.21 7.40
N GLY A 135 -17.80 18.96 8.50
CA GLY A 135 -17.76 18.43 9.86
C GLY A 135 -16.47 18.78 10.59
N PHE A 136 -15.94 17.85 11.38
CA PHE A 136 -14.71 18.04 12.16
C PHE A 136 -13.52 18.41 11.27
N GLY A 137 -12.98 19.62 11.45
CA GLY A 137 -11.93 20.20 10.59
C GLY A 137 -12.41 21.28 9.61
N SER A 138 -13.72 21.53 9.56
CA SER A 138 -14.34 22.65 8.83
C SER A 138 -14.95 23.69 9.78
N LYS A 139 -15.42 24.83 9.25
CA LYS A 139 -16.11 25.86 10.05
C LYS A 139 -17.51 25.37 10.42
N ILE A 140 -17.80 25.25 11.72
CA ILE A 140 -19.08 24.73 12.25
C ILE A 140 -19.87 25.87 12.89
N LYS A 141 -21.17 25.99 12.55
CA LYS A 141 -22.07 26.98 13.15
C LYS A 141 -22.63 26.43 14.47
N MET A 142 -22.23 27.02 15.60
CA MET A 142 -22.58 26.55 16.95
C MET A 142 -23.81 27.22 17.59
N GLY A 143 -24.48 28.12 16.87
CA GLY A 143 -25.63 28.87 17.40
C GLY A 143 -25.22 30.17 18.11
N LYS A 144 -26.08 30.68 19.00
CA LYS A 144 -25.84 31.92 19.74
C LYS A 144 -25.03 31.66 21.01
N VAL A 145 -24.11 32.57 21.32
CA VAL A 145 -23.27 32.50 22.54
C VAL A 145 -24.11 32.46 23.82
N THR A 146 -25.20 33.24 23.88
CA THR A 146 -26.10 33.30 25.05
C THR A 146 -26.72 31.94 25.37
N ASP A 147 -27.13 31.22 24.33
CA ASP A 147 -27.82 29.95 24.45
C ASP A 147 -26.81 28.86 24.87
N LEU A 148 -25.59 28.90 24.30
CA LEU A 148 -24.49 28.03 24.72
C LEU A 148 -24.12 28.23 26.19
N LEU A 149 -24.05 29.47 26.67
CA LEU A 149 -23.78 29.76 28.08
C LEU A 149 -24.92 29.30 29.01
N ALA A 150 -26.17 29.28 28.55
CA ALA A 150 -27.28 28.70 29.28
C ALA A 150 -27.17 27.17 29.34
N ASP A 151 -26.90 26.53 28.21
CA ASP A 151 -26.72 25.08 28.10
C ASP A 151 -25.54 24.58 28.96
N ILE A 152 -24.42 25.31 28.97
CA ILE A 152 -23.25 24.99 29.81
C ILE A 152 -23.63 24.98 31.29
N ARG A 153 -24.38 26.00 31.74
CA ARG A 153 -24.84 26.08 33.13
C ARG A 153 -25.82 24.96 33.46
N ALA A 154 -26.70 24.58 32.53
CA ALA A 154 -27.62 23.47 32.70
C ALA A 154 -26.90 22.10 32.79
N ASN A 155 -25.71 21.97 32.18
CA ASN A 155 -24.93 20.73 32.16
C ASN A 155 -23.71 20.75 33.11
N ASN A 156 -23.82 21.45 34.24
CA ASN A 156 -22.75 21.51 35.25
C ASN A 156 -21.39 21.96 34.70
N GLY A 157 -21.37 22.94 33.78
CA GLY A 157 -20.14 23.51 33.24
C GLY A 157 -19.58 22.81 32.00
N PHE A 158 -20.17 21.68 31.57
CA PHE A 158 -19.67 20.89 30.44
C PHE A 158 -20.72 20.68 29.36
N LEU A 159 -20.50 21.23 28.16
CA LEU A 159 -21.39 21.03 27.02
C LEU A 159 -20.67 20.25 25.91
N TYR A 160 -21.13 19.03 25.60
CA TYR A 160 -20.60 18.27 24.48
C TYR A 160 -21.29 18.65 23.17
N LYS A 161 -20.52 18.97 22.13
CA LYS A 161 -21.02 19.19 20.77
C LYS A 161 -20.44 18.14 19.82
N PRO A 162 -21.19 17.07 19.47
CA PRO A 162 -20.68 15.97 18.66
C PRO A 162 -20.27 16.41 17.25
N GLU A 163 -20.90 17.45 16.70
CA GLU A 163 -20.63 18.00 15.36
C GLU A 163 -19.17 18.48 15.24
N ALA A 164 -18.64 19.06 16.32
CA ALA A 164 -17.25 19.51 16.42
C ALA A 164 -16.35 18.55 17.20
N ARG A 165 -16.90 17.43 17.71
CA ARG A 165 -16.19 16.49 18.60
C ARG A 165 -15.48 17.23 19.76
N ALA A 166 -16.12 18.27 20.28
CA ALA A 166 -15.53 19.20 21.22
C ALA A 166 -16.41 19.38 22.45
N TRP A 167 -15.76 19.66 23.57
CA TRP A 167 -16.37 20.22 24.76
C TRP A 167 -16.39 21.74 24.63
N VAL A 168 -17.50 22.37 24.98
CA VAL A 168 -17.62 23.81 25.12
C VAL A 168 -17.86 24.09 26.60
N THR A 169 -17.01 24.92 27.20
CA THR A 169 -17.10 25.29 28.61
C THR A 169 -17.02 26.81 28.76
N ALA A 170 -17.43 27.31 29.93
CA ALA A 170 -17.36 28.74 30.22
C ALA A 170 -15.92 29.15 30.55
N TYR A 171 -15.43 30.20 29.91
CA TYR A 171 -14.12 30.78 30.22
C TYR A 171 -14.28 31.92 31.25
N PRO A 172 -13.52 31.93 32.35
CA PRO A 172 -13.65 32.96 33.37
C PRO A 172 -13.04 34.29 32.91
N ALA A 173 -13.83 35.37 32.96
CA ALA A 173 -13.39 36.71 32.56
C ALA A 173 -12.13 37.19 33.31
N ALA A 174 -11.97 36.80 34.58
CA ALA A 174 -10.79 37.12 35.38
C ALA A 174 -9.48 36.50 34.85
N ALA A 175 -9.56 35.45 34.01
CA ALA A 175 -8.40 34.80 33.42
C ALA A 175 -8.07 35.31 32.01
N LEU A 176 -8.82 36.29 31.47
CA LEU A 176 -8.53 36.87 30.15
C LEU A 176 -7.12 37.47 30.04
N PRO A 177 -6.62 38.25 31.02
CA PRO A 177 -5.27 38.80 30.93
C PRO A 177 -4.18 37.73 30.87
N LYS A 178 -4.44 36.54 31.44
CA LYS A 178 -3.53 35.39 31.35
C LYS A 178 -3.65 34.65 30.02
N ALA A 179 -4.83 34.68 29.40
CA ALA A 179 -5.02 34.07 28.10
C ALA A 179 -4.31 34.85 26.99
N GLU A 180 -4.38 36.18 27.02
CA GLU A 180 -3.78 37.08 26.02
C GLU A 180 -2.26 36.87 25.85
N THR A 181 -1.57 36.37 26.88
CA THR A 181 -0.13 36.12 26.84
C THR A 181 0.26 34.75 26.27
N VAL A 182 -0.69 33.81 26.16
CA VAL A 182 -0.41 32.41 25.83
C VAL A 182 -1.13 31.95 24.55
N TYR A 183 -2.38 32.38 24.35
CA TYR A 183 -3.23 31.87 23.28
C TYR A 183 -3.16 32.74 22.02
N SER A 184 -3.49 32.12 20.88
CA SER A 184 -3.53 32.77 19.57
C SER A 184 -4.85 33.53 19.34
N PRO A 185 -4.89 34.50 18.41
CA PRO A 185 -6.09 35.33 18.20
C PRO A 185 -7.41 34.57 17.98
N PRO A 186 -7.46 33.44 17.23
CA PRO A 186 -8.70 32.68 17.05
C PRO A 186 -9.27 32.08 18.34
N GLU A 187 -8.42 31.70 19.30
CA GLU A 187 -8.84 31.15 20.58
C GLU A 187 -9.33 32.27 21.51
N LEU A 188 -8.61 33.40 21.50
CA LEU A 188 -8.95 34.58 22.31
C LEU A 188 -10.34 35.13 21.99
N THR A 189 -10.74 35.16 20.72
CA THR A 189 -12.09 35.63 20.33
C THR A 189 -13.20 34.83 21.03
N GLY A 190 -13.01 33.51 21.21
CA GLY A 190 -13.95 32.68 21.96
C GLY A 190 -13.92 32.99 23.46
N MET A 191 -12.71 33.10 24.02
CA MET A 191 -12.50 33.35 25.44
C MET A 191 -13.06 34.71 25.87
N GLU A 192 -12.88 35.75 25.08
CA GLU A 192 -13.47 37.09 25.25
C GLU A 192 -15.00 37.05 25.26
N ALA A 193 -15.59 36.17 24.46
CA ALA A 193 -17.03 35.88 24.47
C ALA A 193 -17.47 34.99 25.66
N GLY A 194 -16.55 34.63 26.56
CA GLY A 194 -16.80 33.83 27.75
C GLY A 194 -16.86 32.33 27.51
N LEU A 195 -16.33 31.84 26.37
CA LEU A 195 -16.40 30.43 25.98
C LEU A 195 -15.01 29.89 25.62
N VAL A 196 -14.79 28.61 25.88
CA VAL A 196 -13.63 27.90 25.33
C VAL A 196 -14.09 26.59 24.69
N ALA A 197 -13.57 26.30 23.50
CA ALA A 197 -13.85 25.08 22.77
C ALA A 197 -12.62 24.15 22.84
N LEU A 198 -12.81 23.00 23.47
CA LEU A 198 -11.75 22.03 23.74
C LEU A 198 -12.00 20.77 22.92
N TYR A 199 -11.01 20.36 22.13
CA TYR A 199 -11.13 19.12 21.37
C TYR A 199 -11.20 17.92 22.33
N GLN A 200 -12.16 16.99 22.14
CA GLN A 200 -12.30 15.78 22.95
C GLN A 200 -11.26 14.72 22.57
N LYS A 201 -9.98 15.08 22.64
CA LYS A 201 -8.85 14.19 22.36
C LYS A 201 -7.72 14.51 23.31
N CYS A 202 -7.33 13.51 24.11
CA CYS A 202 -6.21 13.65 25.04
C CYS A 202 -4.90 13.90 24.27
N PRO A 203 -4.10 14.91 24.64
CA PRO A 203 -2.82 15.20 23.99
C PRO A 203 -1.76 14.10 24.21
N HIS A 204 -1.98 13.16 25.15
CA HIS A 204 -1.07 12.04 25.37
C HIS A 204 -1.05 11.06 24.18
N LEU A 205 -2.12 10.27 24.03
CA LEU A 205 -2.25 9.25 22.97
C LEU A 205 -3.62 9.24 22.29
N GLY A 206 -4.43 10.29 22.50
CA GLY A 206 -5.64 10.50 21.72
C GLY A 206 -6.91 9.81 22.21
N CYS A 207 -6.93 9.30 23.44
CA CYS A 207 -8.17 8.83 24.07
C CYS A 207 -9.22 9.95 24.12
N ARG A 208 -10.51 9.58 24.03
CA ARG A 208 -11.62 10.52 24.28
C ARG A 208 -11.67 10.80 25.78
N VAL A 209 -11.60 12.07 26.16
CA VAL A 209 -11.59 12.48 27.56
C VAL A 209 -13.02 12.79 28.02
N PRO A 210 -13.58 12.06 29.01
CA PRO A 210 -14.86 12.39 29.62
C PRO A 210 -14.72 13.52 30.64
N SER A 211 -15.82 14.21 30.93
CA SER A 211 -15.95 15.08 32.11
C SER A 211 -16.29 14.25 33.35
N CYS A 212 -15.76 14.62 34.50
CA CYS A 212 -16.07 14.02 35.79
C CYS A 212 -16.94 14.99 36.61
N ALA A 213 -18.15 14.54 36.98
CA ALA A 213 -19.11 15.40 37.66
C ALA A 213 -18.69 15.75 39.10
N SER A 214 -18.01 14.85 39.81
CA SER A 214 -17.61 15.07 41.20
C SER A 214 -16.38 15.98 41.33
N SER A 215 -15.37 15.80 40.48
CA SER A 215 -14.17 16.64 40.51
C SER A 215 -14.34 17.94 39.74
N GLN A 216 -15.33 18.01 38.83
CA GLN A 216 -15.52 19.11 37.90
C GLN A 216 -14.31 19.30 36.95
N TRP A 217 -13.61 18.21 36.63
CA TRP A 217 -12.42 18.19 35.76
C TRP A 217 -12.64 17.22 34.60
N PHE A 218 -11.82 17.32 33.56
CA PHE A 218 -11.71 16.25 32.57
C PHE A 218 -10.65 15.25 33.01
N GLU A 219 -11.06 14.00 33.19
CA GLU A 219 -10.18 12.93 33.68
C GLU A 219 -10.05 11.85 32.61
N CYS A 220 -8.83 11.67 32.10
CA CYS A 220 -8.54 10.70 31.06
C CYS A 220 -8.28 9.31 31.68
N PRO A 221 -9.15 8.31 31.45
CA PRO A 221 -9.05 7.00 32.11
C PRO A 221 -7.89 6.15 31.59
N CYS A 222 -7.27 6.52 30.46
CA CYS A 222 -6.21 5.73 29.85
C CYS A 222 -4.92 5.73 30.67
N HIS A 223 -4.48 6.92 31.09
CA HIS A 223 -3.20 7.10 31.81
C HIS A 223 -3.29 8.17 32.92
N GLY A 224 -4.50 8.57 33.33
CA GLY A 224 -4.71 9.45 34.47
C GLY A 224 -4.41 10.93 34.24
N SER A 225 -4.33 11.41 32.99
CA SER A 225 -4.21 12.86 32.72
C SER A 225 -5.45 13.59 33.24
N GLN A 226 -5.24 14.70 33.94
CA GLN A 226 -6.31 15.53 34.51
C GLN A 226 -6.19 16.95 33.94
N PHE A 227 -7.32 17.50 33.53
CA PHE A 227 -7.45 18.83 32.94
C PHE A 227 -8.56 19.57 33.68
N ASN A 228 -8.41 20.87 33.87
CA ASN A 228 -9.44 21.64 34.56
C ASN A 228 -10.60 21.95 33.59
N GLN A 229 -11.60 22.72 34.02
CA GLN A 229 -12.77 23.04 33.17
C GLN A 229 -12.43 23.81 31.88
N VAL A 230 -11.26 24.44 31.80
CA VAL A 230 -10.78 25.17 30.61
C VAL A 230 -9.69 24.42 29.84
N GLY A 231 -9.43 23.15 30.18
CA GLY A 231 -8.44 22.28 29.53
C GLY A 231 -7.09 22.32 30.24
#